data_AF-A0A962V6U5-F1
#
_entry.id   AF-A0A962V6U5-F1
#
_cell.length_a   1.000
_cell.length_b   1.000
_cell.length_c   1.000
_cell.angle_alpha   90.00
_cell.angle_beta   90.00
_cell.angle_gamma   90.00
#
_symmetry.space_group_name_H-M   'P 1'
#
loop_
_entity.id
_entity.type
_entity.pdbx_description
1 polymer ?
#
loop_
_entity_poly.entity_id
_entity_poly.type
_entity_poly.pdbx_seq_one_letter_code
_entity_poly.pdbx_strand_id
1 'polypeptide(L)'
;KAYPGQHPHGAVLQTIYTSLNLEGQDNRLIVKRNYGGDGVSVQSVAENPDRFLAAVTVMYQRPGYDPDNGNWFWAKYLPDGSLDKNPKGMQLAGRVAKVNPPAGCIACHNAAPGGDMVFTK
;
A
#
# COMPACT_ATOMS: atom_id res chain seq x y z
N LYS A 1 -11.25 10.02 0.97
CA LYS A 1 -11.69 10.18 2.38
C LYS A 1 -11.33 8.92 3.16
N ALA A 2 -11.26 8.98 4.50
CA ALA A 2 -11.05 7.79 5.31
C ALA A 2 -12.30 6.87 5.29
N TYR A 3 -12.12 5.56 5.39
CA TYR A 3 -13.18 4.55 5.36
C TYR A 3 -12.80 3.32 6.20
N PRO A 4 -13.77 2.51 6.65
CA PRO A 4 -13.48 1.27 7.39
C PRO A 4 -12.61 0.32 6.57
N GLY A 5 -11.48 -0.09 7.15
CA GLY A 5 -10.53 -1.01 6.57
C GLY A 5 -10.84 -2.47 6.87
N GLN A 6 -9.95 -3.35 6.41
CA GLN A 6 -9.99 -4.77 6.70
C GLN A 6 -8.56 -5.26 6.97
N HIS A 7 -8.44 -6.28 7.83
CA HIS A 7 -7.18 -6.96 8.06
C HIS A 7 -6.60 -7.47 6.72
N PRO A 8 -5.29 -7.31 6.46
CA PRO A 8 -4.22 -6.87 7.38
C PRO A 8 -3.92 -5.35 7.35
N HIS A 9 -4.70 -4.55 6.63
CA HIS A 9 -4.32 -3.17 6.31
C HIS A 9 -4.70 -2.12 7.38
N GLY A 10 -5.27 -2.55 8.50
CA GLY A 10 -5.73 -1.67 9.57
C GLY A 10 -7.24 -1.42 9.54
N ALA A 11 -7.74 -0.85 10.63
CA ALA A 11 -9.17 -0.67 10.86
C ALA A 11 -9.76 0.52 10.10
N VAL A 12 -8.94 1.50 9.72
CA VAL A 12 -9.34 2.65 8.93
C VAL A 12 -8.30 2.90 7.84
N LEU A 13 -8.76 3.20 6.63
CA LEU A 13 -7.94 3.40 5.45
C LEU A 13 -8.30 4.71 4.78
N GLN A 14 -7.31 5.35 4.15
CA GLN A 14 -7.55 6.40 3.18
C GLN A 14 -6.70 6.11 1.95
N THR A 15 -7.37 5.92 0.81
CA THR A 15 -6.70 5.65 -0.47
C THR A 15 -6.79 6.88 -1.36
N ILE A 16 -5.64 7.23 -1.95
CA ILE A 16 -5.46 8.33 -2.87
C ILE A 16 -5.03 7.71 -4.19
N TYR A 17 -5.81 7.96 -5.24
CA TYR A 17 -5.50 7.60 -6.60
C TYR A 17 -5.03 8.86 -7.31
N THR A 18 -3.82 8.83 -7.87
CA THR A 18 -3.23 9.94 -8.61
C THR A 18 -2.31 9.38 -9.70
N SER A 19 -1.72 10.26 -10.49
CA SER A 19 -0.55 9.94 -11.30
C SER A 19 0.70 10.62 -10.73
N LEU A 20 1.87 10.10 -11.13
CA LEU A 20 3.17 10.69 -10.84
C LEU A 20 3.98 10.68 -12.14
N ASN A 21 4.44 11.87 -12.54
CA ASN A 21 5.41 12.00 -13.62
C ASN A 21 6.81 11.71 -13.08
N LEU A 22 7.43 10.64 -13.60
CA LEU A 22 8.80 10.28 -13.30
C LEU A 22 9.53 10.03 -14.63
N GLU A 23 10.64 10.72 -14.84
CA GLU A 23 11.45 10.59 -16.06
C GLU A 23 10.63 10.81 -17.36
N GLY A 24 9.67 11.75 -17.32
CA GLY A 24 8.81 12.07 -18.45
C GLY A 24 7.66 11.09 -18.68
N GLN A 25 7.50 10.06 -17.84
CA GLN A 25 6.39 9.12 -17.91
C GLN A 25 5.39 9.40 -16.78
N ASP A 26 4.15 9.72 -17.12
CA ASP A 26 3.08 9.87 -16.15
C ASP A 26 2.38 8.53 -15.93
N ASN A 27 2.56 7.94 -14.74
CA ASN A 27 2.02 6.61 -14.44
C ASN A 27 1.15 6.62 -13.18
N ARG A 28 0.29 5.60 -13.05
CA ARG A 28 -0.61 5.42 -11.90
C ARG A 28 0.18 5.30 -10.59
N LEU A 29 -0.23 6.10 -9.61
CA LEU A 29 0.24 6.07 -8.24
C LEU A 29 -0.96 5.91 -7.29
N ILE A 30 -0.91 4.88 -6.47
CA ILE A 30 -1.87 4.64 -5.40
C ILE A 30 -1.14 4.78 -4.08
N VAL A 31 -1.56 5.75 -3.28
CA VAL A 31 -1.06 5.94 -1.92
C VAL A 31 -2.18 5.61 -0.96
N LYS A 32 -1.93 4.68 -0.05
CA LYS A 32 -2.87 4.29 1.00
C LYS A 32 -2.27 4.60 2.36
N ARG A 33 -2.96 5.43 3.13
CA ARG A 33 -2.68 5.64 4.55
C ARG A 33 -3.45 4.59 5.35
N ASN A 34 -2.73 3.89 6.20
CA ASN A 34 -3.21 2.79 7.02
C ASN A 34 -3.24 3.29 8.46
N TYR A 35 -4.44 3.36 9.04
CA TYR A 35 -4.63 3.88 10.39
C TYR A 35 -4.93 2.73 11.36
N GLY A 36 -4.35 2.83 12.56
CA GLY A 36 -4.42 1.81 13.61
C GLY A 36 -4.20 2.40 15.00
N GLY A 37 -4.10 1.52 15.99
CA GLY A 37 -3.93 1.89 17.40
C GLY A 37 -5.25 2.00 18.17
N ASP A 38 -5.14 2.12 19.49
CA ASP A 38 -6.29 2.10 20.39
C ASP A 38 -7.21 3.31 20.17
N GLY A 39 -8.51 3.02 20.03
CA GLY A 39 -9.54 4.04 19.80
C GLY A 39 -9.66 4.51 18.35
N VAL A 40 -8.97 3.86 17.40
CA VAL A 40 -9.06 4.24 15.98
C VAL A 40 -10.47 4.05 15.42
N SER A 41 -10.96 5.08 14.76
CA SER A 41 -12.24 5.14 14.06
C SER A 41 -12.17 6.19 12.94
N VAL A 42 -13.10 6.13 11.97
CA VAL A 42 -13.14 7.13 10.88
C VAL A 42 -13.22 8.55 11.43
N GLN A 43 -13.99 8.76 12.51
CA GLN A 43 -14.10 10.06 13.16
C GLN A 43 -12.78 10.49 13.81
N SER A 44 -12.18 9.63 14.65
CA SER A 44 -10.92 9.97 15.34
C SER A 44 -9.76 10.25 14.36
N VAL A 45 -9.73 9.56 13.21
CA VAL A 45 -8.77 9.81 12.13
C VAL A 45 -9.02 11.15 11.44
N ALA A 46 -10.27 11.58 11.31
CA ALA A 46 -10.59 12.90 10.78
C ALA A 46 -10.16 14.03 11.73
N GLU A 47 -10.24 13.80 13.04
CA GLU A 47 -9.86 14.76 14.08
C GLU A 47 -8.34 14.85 14.29
N ASN A 48 -7.64 13.70 14.28
CA ASN A 48 -6.20 13.65 14.51
C ASN A 48 -5.54 12.51 13.70
N PRO A 49 -5.32 12.68 12.39
CA PRO A 49 -4.81 11.62 11.52
C PRO A 49 -3.41 11.16 11.90
N ASP A 50 -2.54 12.07 12.34
CA ASP A 50 -1.13 11.78 12.63
C ASP A 50 -1.00 10.84 13.83
N ARG A 51 -1.83 10.99 14.86
CA ARG A 51 -1.88 10.09 16.02
C ARG A 51 -2.15 8.64 15.62
N PHE A 52 -2.99 8.43 14.62
CA PHE A 52 -3.45 7.09 14.23
C PHE A 52 -2.72 6.54 13.00
N LEU A 53 -1.82 7.31 12.38
CA LEU A 53 -1.10 6.84 11.20
C LEU A 53 -0.16 5.71 11.60
N ALA A 54 -0.39 4.52 11.05
CA ALA A 54 0.42 3.33 11.32
C ALA A 54 1.36 3.00 10.17
N ALA A 55 0.96 3.26 8.92
CA ALA A 55 1.81 3.10 7.75
C ALA A 55 1.29 3.86 6.53
N VAL A 56 2.20 4.19 5.61
CA VAL A 56 1.88 4.63 4.25
C VAL A 56 2.33 3.56 3.26
N THR A 57 1.40 2.98 2.53
CA THR A 57 1.67 1.96 1.51
C THR A 57 1.48 2.51 0.12
N VAL A 58 2.39 2.19 -0.79
CA VAL A 58 2.46 2.73 -2.13
C VAL A 58 2.38 1.61 -3.15
N MET A 59 1.59 1.82 -4.20
CA MET A 59 1.66 1.09 -5.47
C MET A 59 1.94 2.10 -6.58
N TYR A 60 3.03 1.91 -7.33
CA TYR A 60 3.37 2.75 -8.48
C TYR A 60 3.56 1.89 -9.72
N GLN A 61 2.82 2.17 -10.79
CA GLN A 61 2.91 1.37 -12.01
C GLN A 61 4.12 1.81 -12.82
N ARG A 62 5.04 0.88 -13.09
CA ARG A 62 6.30 1.12 -13.80
C ARG A 62 6.39 0.22 -15.02
N PRO A 63 6.11 0.72 -16.24
CA PRO A 63 6.16 -0.10 -17.45
C PRO A 63 7.44 -0.97 -17.54
N GLY A 64 7.27 -2.26 -17.80
CA GLY A 64 8.37 -3.23 -17.90
C GLY A 64 9.00 -3.68 -16.57
N TYR A 65 8.53 -3.18 -15.43
CA TYR A 65 9.14 -3.49 -14.13
C TYR A 65 8.83 -4.90 -13.60
N ASP A 66 7.58 -5.35 -13.69
CA ASP A 66 7.16 -6.69 -13.24
C ASP A 66 5.91 -7.13 -14.03
N PRO A 67 6.08 -7.57 -15.29
CA PRO A 67 4.96 -7.82 -16.20
C PRO A 67 3.95 -8.84 -15.66
N ASP A 68 4.41 -9.86 -14.93
CA ASP A 68 3.56 -10.90 -14.33
C ASP A 68 2.63 -10.35 -13.23
N ASN A 69 2.98 -9.19 -12.65
CA ASN A 69 2.28 -8.56 -11.53
C ASN A 69 1.88 -7.13 -11.89
N GLY A 70 1.34 -6.94 -13.10
CA GLY A 70 0.73 -5.69 -13.53
C GLY A 70 1.70 -4.49 -13.59
N ASN A 71 3.01 -4.75 -13.60
CA ASN A 71 4.07 -3.74 -13.56
C ASN A 71 4.09 -2.88 -12.28
N TRP A 72 3.55 -3.38 -11.17
CA TRP A 72 3.49 -2.62 -9.92
C TRP A 72 4.79 -2.67 -9.11
N PHE A 73 5.29 -1.50 -8.74
CA PHE A 73 6.24 -1.30 -7.65
C PHE A 73 5.46 -1.11 -6.34
N TRP A 74 5.92 -1.75 -5.26
CA TRP A 74 5.28 -1.73 -3.96
C TRP A 74 6.21 -1.12 -2.93
N ALA A 75 5.68 -0.34 -1.98
CA ALA A 75 6.43 0.05 -0.80
C ALA A 75 5.53 0.17 0.43
N LYS A 76 6.11 -0.04 1.63
CA LYS A 76 5.49 0.28 2.90
C LYS A 76 6.44 1.12 3.74
N TYR A 77 5.97 2.30 4.12
CA TYR A 77 6.66 3.24 4.98
C TYR A 77 6.00 3.29 6.36
N LEU A 78 6.82 3.42 7.39
CA LEU A 78 6.40 3.76 8.75
C LEU A 78 6.06 5.25 8.85
N PRO A 79 5.40 5.70 9.93
CA PRO A 79 5.00 7.11 10.10
C PRO A 79 6.16 8.09 10.09
N ASP A 80 7.36 7.64 10.47
CA ASP A 80 8.60 8.42 10.43
C ASP A 80 9.24 8.51 9.03
N GLY A 81 8.62 7.89 8.02
CA GLY A 81 9.11 7.87 6.64
C GLY A 81 10.16 6.80 6.34
N SER A 82 10.56 6.00 7.33
CA SER A 82 11.46 4.87 7.09
C SER A 82 10.74 3.71 6.39
N LEU A 83 11.48 2.92 5.61
CA LEU A 83 10.94 1.70 5.00
C LEU A 83 10.71 0.64 6.07
N ASP A 84 9.48 0.12 6.13
CA ASP A 84 9.14 -1.00 6.99
C ASP A 84 9.92 -2.25 6.57
N LYS A 85 10.13 -3.18 7.50
CA LYS A 85 10.89 -4.41 7.29
C LYS A 85 10.08 -5.62 7.68
N ASN A 86 10.23 -6.71 6.95
CA ASN A 86 9.71 -7.99 7.40
C ASN A 86 10.52 -8.53 8.60
N PRO A 87 10.09 -9.62 9.26
CA PRO A 87 10.83 -10.20 10.40
C PRO A 87 12.27 -10.66 10.08
N LYS A 88 12.61 -10.81 8.80
CA LYS A 88 13.98 -11.13 8.34
C LYS A 88 14.82 -9.88 8.06
N GLY A 89 14.31 -8.68 8.37
CA GLY A 89 15.01 -7.40 8.17
C GLY A 89 14.99 -6.88 6.72
N MET A 90 14.32 -7.56 5.79
CA MET A 90 14.20 -7.10 4.41
C MET A 90 13.23 -5.93 4.33
N GLN A 91 13.68 -4.83 3.72
CA GLN A 91 12.85 -3.66 3.45
C GLN A 91 11.69 -4.01 2.51
N LEU A 92 10.50 -3.51 2.83
CA LEU A 92 9.30 -3.69 2.05
C LEU A 92 9.24 -2.64 0.94
N ALA A 93 10.10 -2.78 -0.07
CA ALA A 93 10.11 -1.97 -1.29
C ALA A 93 10.43 -2.82 -2.54
N GLY A 94 9.84 -2.48 -3.68
CA GLY A 94 10.05 -3.17 -4.95
C GLY A 94 9.06 -4.30 -5.22
N ARG A 95 9.57 -5.46 -5.65
CA ARG A 95 8.79 -6.68 -5.91
C ARG A 95 8.51 -7.44 -4.62
N VAL A 96 7.91 -6.76 -3.65
CA VAL A 96 7.63 -7.30 -2.32
C VAL A 96 6.65 -8.48 -2.45
N ALA A 97 7.07 -9.67 -2.02
CA ALA A 97 6.31 -10.94 -2.04
C ALA A 97 6.45 -11.86 -3.26
N LYS A 98 7.48 -11.72 -4.12
CA LYS A 98 7.91 -12.84 -5.00
C LYS A 98 8.67 -13.91 -4.19
N VAL A 99 8.06 -14.46 -3.13
CA VAL A 99 8.67 -15.51 -2.29
C VAL A 99 7.73 -16.71 -2.18
N ASN A 100 8.32 -17.90 -1.97
CA ASN A 100 7.60 -19.14 -1.69
C ASN A 100 7.79 -19.50 -0.20
N PRO A 101 6.74 -19.63 0.62
CA PRO A 101 5.31 -19.53 0.28
C PRO A 101 4.87 -18.10 -0.06
N PRO A 102 3.77 -17.91 -0.83
CA PRO A 102 3.27 -16.60 -1.21
C PRO A 102 2.90 -15.79 0.04
N ALA A 103 3.67 -14.76 0.35
CA ALA A 103 3.45 -13.92 1.53
C ALA A 103 3.82 -12.47 1.24
N GLY A 104 2.89 -11.54 1.52
CA GLY A 104 3.06 -10.09 1.37
C GLY A 104 2.23 -9.50 0.24
N CYS A 105 2.60 -8.30 -0.22
CA CYS A 105 1.75 -7.44 -1.07
C CYS A 105 1.30 -8.13 -2.37
N ILE A 106 2.24 -8.59 -3.20
CA ILE A 106 1.93 -9.20 -4.50
C ILE A 106 1.04 -10.42 -4.34
N ALA A 107 1.32 -11.30 -3.37
CA ALA A 107 0.58 -12.54 -3.17
C ALA A 107 -0.92 -12.32 -2.92
N CYS A 108 -1.28 -11.39 -2.02
CA CYS A 108 -2.69 -11.07 -1.75
C CYS A 108 -3.34 -10.29 -2.89
N HIS A 109 -2.59 -9.39 -3.54
CA HIS A 109 -3.11 -8.53 -4.59
C HIS A 109 -3.27 -9.24 -5.94
N ASN A 110 -2.56 -10.34 -6.19
CA ASN A 110 -2.80 -11.19 -7.37
C ASN A 110 -4.22 -11.78 -7.41
N ALA A 111 -4.89 -11.87 -6.26
CA ALA A 111 -6.29 -12.30 -6.17
C ALA A 111 -7.31 -11.17 -6.38
N ALA A 112 -6.86 -9.94 -6.67
CA ALA A 112 -7.77 -8.82 -6.89
C ALA A 112 -8.64 -9.05 -8.14
N PRO A 113 -9.94 -8.72 -8.08
CA PRO A 113 -10.81 -8.83 -9.23
C PRO A 113 -10.35 -7.87 -10.35
N GLY A 114 -10.58 -8.25 -11.61
CA GLY A 114 -10.22 -7.43 -12.77
C GLY A 114 -8.78 -7.57 -13.26
N GLY A 115 -7.93 -8.31 -12.54
CA GLY A 115 -6.59 -8.69 -13.01
C GLY A 115 -5.54 -7.57 -13.02
N ASP A 116 -5.86 -6.39 -12.46
CA ASP A 116 -4.92 -5.25 -12.38
C ASP A 116 -4.23 -5.13 -11.01
N MET A 117 -4.41 -6.13 -10.14
CA MET A 117 -3.91 -6.18 -8.76
C MET A 117 -4.48 -5.11 -7.80
N VAL A 118 -5.49 -4.34 -8.20
CA VAL A 118 -6.10 -3.30 -7.37
C VAL A 118 -7.50 -3.72 -6.96
N PHE A 119 -7.75 -3.76 -5.65
CA PHE A 119 -9.11 -3.91 -5.13
C PHE A 119 -9.86 -2.59 -5.29
N THR A 120 -10.50 -2.42 -6.45
CA THR A 120 -11.45 -1.35 -6.69
C THR A 120 -12.75 -1.64 -5.92
N LYS A 121 -13.38 -0.59 -5.40
CA LYS A 121 -14.74 -0.64 -4.87
C LYS A 121 -15.69 -0.13 -5.94
#